data_AF-A0A0D3AWC4-F1
#
_entry.id   AF-A0A0D3AWC4-F1
#
_cell.length_a   1.000
_cell.length_b   1.000
_cell.length_c   1.000
_cell.angle_alpha   90.00
_cell.angle_beta   90.00
_cell.angle_gamma   90.00
#
_symmetry.space_group_name_H-M   'P 1'
#
loop_
_entity.id
_entity.type
_entity.pdbx_description
1 polymer ?
#
loop_
_entity_poly.entity_id
_entity_poly.type
_entity_poly.pdbx_seq_one_letter_code
_entity_poly.pdbx_strand_id
1 'polypeptide(L)'
;MAGAVSLWRREAVFLTAMLASETGIVGMNTLFKAATSKGLNSYAFLGYSYLLGSLLLLPSHIFSNRSRSLPPLSFSILSKMGLLGLLGSMYVITGYIGVKYSNPTLASAISNITPALTFILAIIFRFFFLFSLIMEFFCQLIMEFCS
;
A
#
# COMPACT_ATOMS: atom_id res chain seq x y z
N MET A 1 -22.82 -27.64 -10.26
CA MET A 1 -21.38 -27.93 -10.03
C MET A 1 -20.43 -26.80 -10.47
N ALA A 2 -20.75 -25.96 -11.46
CA ALA A 2 -19.88 -24.86 -11.88
C ALA A 2 -19.62 -23.77 -10.80
N GLY A 3 -20.61 -23.46 -9.96
CA GLY A 3 -20.48 -22.44 -8.91
C GLY A 3 -19.55 -22.82 -7.74
N ALA A 4 -19.43 -24.11 -7.43
CA ALA A 4 -18.53 -24.59 -6.37
C ALA A 4 -17.05 -24.51 -6.80
N VAL A 5 -16.76 -24.78 -8.07
CA VAL A 5 -15.39 -24.71 -8.63
C VAL A 5 -14.88 -23.26 -8.70
N SER A 6 -15.73 -22.28 -9.00
CA SER A 6 -15.35 -20.86 -8.99
C SER A 6 -15.08 -20.32 -7.58
N LEU A 7 -15.81 -20.81 -6.57
CA LEU A 7 -15.61 -20.40 -5.18
C LEU A 7 -14.28 -20.97 -4.66
N TRP A 8 -14.03 -22.26 -4.88
CA TRP A 8 -12.80 -22.94 -4.47
C TRP A 8 -11.54 -22.33 -5.12
N ARG A 9 -11.63 -21.98 -6.42
CA ARG A 9 -10.55 -21.25 -7.12
C ARG A 9 -10.28 -19.88 -6.49
N ARG A 10 -11.33 -19.14 -6.12
CA ARG A 10 -11.20 -17.80 -5.55
C ARG A 10 -10.55 -17.86 -4.16
N GLU A 11 -10.96 -18.80 -3.33
CA GLU A 11 -10.36 -19.03 -2.02
C GLU A 11 -8.90 -19.47 -2.13
N ALA A 12 -8.60 -20.40 -3.03
CA ALA A 12 -7.22 -20.82 -3.29
C ALA A 12 -6.33 -19.65 -3.74
N VAL A 13 -6.83 -18.74 -4.58
CA VAL A 13 -6.09 -17.54 -4.99
C VAL A 13 -5.83 -16.60 -3.79
N PHE A 14 -6.81 -16.40 -2.92
CA PHE A 14 -6.61 -15.58 -1.72
C PHE A 14 -5.61 -16.21 -0.75
N LEU A 15 -5.69 -17.52 -0.53
CA LEU A 15 -4.78 -18.24 0.36
C LEU A 15 -3.36 -18.24 -0.18
N THR A 16 -3.17 -18.46 -1.47
CA THR A 16 -1.84 -18.40 -2.12
C THR A 16 -1.26 -17.00 -2.07
N ALA A 17 -2.06 -15.95 -2.29
CA ALA A 17 -1.61 -14.57 -2.18
C ALA A 17 -1.21 -14.20 -0.74
N MET A 18 -2.01 -14.60 0.26
CA MET A 18 -1.72 -14.39 1.68
C MET A 18 -0.44 -15.13 2.10
N LEU A 19 -0.28 -16.39 1.69
CA LEU A 19 0.92 -17.17 1.98
C LEU A 19 2.16 -16.52 1.34
N ALA A 20 2.06 -16.09 0.08
CA ALA A 20 3.14 -15.41 -0.62
C ALA A 20 3.52 -14.08 0.04
N SER A 21 2.56 -13.29 0.52
CA SER A 21 2.85 -12.04 1.23
C SER A 21 3.52 -12.27 2.59
N GLU A 22 2.98 -13.18 3.40
CA GLU A 22 3.55 -13.48 4.73
C GLU A 22 4.97 -14.06 4.62
N THR A 23 5.17 -15.00 3.69
CA THR A 23 6.52 -15.56 3.44
C THR A 23 7.48 -14.50 2.90
N GLY A 24 7.02 -13.59 2.04
CA GLY A 24 7.80 -12.44 1.58
C GLY A 24 8.23 -11.52 2.73
N ILE A 25 7.32 -11.18 3.64
CA ILE A 25 7.60 -10.35 4.81
C ILE A 25 8.65 -11.02 5.71
N VAL A 26 8.47 -12.30 6.05
CA VAL A 26 9.41 -13.04 6.90
C VAL A 26 10.78 -13.19 6.22
N GLY A 27 10.80 -13.46 4.91
CA GLY A 27 12.02 -13.55 4.11
C GLY A 27 12.80 -12.24 4.10
N MET A 28 12.13 -11.11 3.85
CA MET A 28 12.77 -9.79 3.89
C MET A 28 13.32 -9.44 5.27
N ASN A 29 12.58 -9.74 6.34
CA ASN A 29 13.06 -9.50 7.72
C ASN A 29 14.29 -10.34 8.06
N THR A 30 14.34 -11.59 7.61
CA THR A 30 15.50 -12.48 7.81
C THR A 30 16.71 -11.98 7.02
N LEU A 31 16.53 -11.63 5.74
CA LEU A 31 17.59 -11.06 4.90
C LEU A 31 18.12 -9.74 5.48
N PHE A 32 17.22 -8.87 5.96
CA PHE A 32 17.59 -7.63 6.62
C PHE A 32 18.47 -7.89 7.84
N LYS A 33 18.06 -8.78 8.75
CA LYS A 33 18.87 -9.17 9.92
C LYS A 33 20.24 -9.73 9.51
N ALA A 34 20.29 -10.59 8.50
CA ALA A 34 21.54 -11.18 8.00
C ALA A 34 22.47 -10.15 7.34
N ALA A 35 21.92 -9.16 6.64
CA ALA A 35 22.67 -8.10 6.00
C ALA A 35 23.22 -7.10 7.03
N THR A 36 22.39 -6.67 7.99
CA THR A 36 22.82 -5.76 9.06
C THR A 36 23.81 -6.43 10.01
N SER A 37 23.69 -7.74 10.28
CA SER A 37 24.70 -8.47 11.07
C SER A 37 26.08 -8.52 10.40
N LYS A 38 26.13 -8.36 9.07
CA LYS A 38 27.37 -8.23 8.29
C LYS A 38 27.83 -6.78 8.14
N GLY A 39 27.19 -5.82 8.83
CA GLY A 39 27.55 -4.41 8.83
C GLY A 39 26.90 -3.57 7.72
N LEU A 40 25.91 -4.08 7.00
CA LEU A 40 25.23 -3.32 5.95
C LEU A 40 24.25 -2.30 6.55
N ASN A 41 24.35 -1.05 6.10
CA ASN A 41 23.49 0.05 6.55
C ASN A 41 22.03 -0.15 6.09
N SER A 42 21.07 0.07 6.99
CA SER A 42 19.63 -0.15 6.74
C SER A 42 19.09 0.63 5.54
N TYR A 43 19.62 1.85 5.32
CA TYR A 43 19.23 2.69 4.18
C TYR A 43 19.66 2.08 2.83
N ALA A 44 20.84 1.45 2.77
CA ALA A 44 21.31 0.78 1.56
C ALA A 44 20.45 -0.45 1.26
N PHE A 45 20.10 -1.24 2.27
CA PHE A 45 19.20 -2.39 2.12
C PHE A 45 17.83 -1.99 1.57
N LEU A 46 17.28 -0.88 2.07
CA LEU A 46 16.00 -0.34 1.60
C LEU A 46 16.08 0.05 0.12
N GLY A 47 17.13 0.77 -0.28
CA GLY A 47 17.37 1.14 -1.67
C GLY A 47 17.45 -0.06 -2.61
N TYR A 48 18.21 -1.10 -2.24
CA TYR A 48 18.30 -2.33 -3.03
C TYR A 48 16.95 -3.04 -3.17
N SER A 49 16.15 -3.07 -2.10
CA SER A 49 14.83 -3.71 -2.10
C SER A 49 13.85 -3.00 -3.05
N TYR A 50 13.82 -1.67 -3.06
CA TYR A 50 13.00 -0.89 -3.99
C TYR A 50 13.44 -1.04 -5.44
N LEU A 51 14.76 -1.07 -5.69
CA LEU A 51 15.30 -1.31 -7.03
C LEU A 51 14.92 -2.69 -7.54
N LEU A 52 15.08 -3.72 -6.71
CA LEU A 52 14.72 -5.10 -7.05
C LEU A 52 13.21 -5.23 -7.28
N GLY A 53 12.39 -4.59 -6.44
CA GLY A 53 10.94 -4.54 -6.60
C GLY A 53 10.51 -3.88 -7.91
N SER A 54 11.11 -2.75 -8.26
CA SER A 54 10.89 -2.09 -9.55
C SER A 54 11.28 -3.00 -10.72
N LEU A 55 12.42 -3.68 -10.61
CA LEU A 55 12.94 -4.57 -11.65
C LEU A 55 12.15 -5.87 -11.80
N LEU A 56 11.45 -6.34 -10.76
CA LEU A 56 10.48 -7.44 -10.84
C LEU A 56 9.13 -6.97 -11.41
N LEU A 57 8.67 -5.78 -11.04
CA LEU A 57 7.41 -5.22 -11.52
C LEU A 57 7.47 -4.90 -13.02
N LEU A 58 8.61 -4.39 -13.50
CA LEU A 58 8.82 -3.99 -14.89
C LEU A 58 8.57 -5.12 -15.92
N PRO A 59 9.13 -6.34 -15.79
CA PRO A 59 8.81 -7.46 -16.67
C PRO A 59 7.41 -8.02 -16.44
N SER A 60 6.88 -7.98 -15.21
CA SER A 60 5.49 -8.39 -14.95
C SER A 60 4.48 -7.51 -15.68
N HIS A 61 4.80 -6.23 -15.86
CA HIS A 61 4.01 -5.28 -16.64
C HIS A 61 4.03 -5.60 -18.14
N ILE A 62 5.19 -5.98 -18.68
CA ILE A 62 5.38 -6.32 -20.10
C ILE A 62 4.72 -7.67 -20.45
N PHE A 63 4.82 -8.65 -19.55
CA PHE A 63 4.24 -10.00 -19.76
C PHE A 63 2.73 -10.06 -19.50
N SER A 64 2.18 -9.10 -18.75
CA SER A 64 0.73 -8.91 -18.62
C SER A 64 0.20 -8.37 -19.95
N ASN A 65 -0.06 -9.31 -20.87
CA ASN A 65 -0.50 -9.11 -22.26
C ASN A 65 -1.93 -8.54 -22.37
N ARG A 66 -2.30 -7.63 -21.44
CA ARG A 66 -3.59 -6.95 -21.44
C ARG A 66 -3.44 -5.69 -22.28
N SER A 67 -3.82 -5.84 -23.56
CA SER A 67 -4.07 -4.80 -24.55
C SER A 67 -5.14 -3.79 -24.08
N ARG A 68 -4.86 -3.04 -23.01
CA ARG A 68 -5.55 -1.80 -22.67
C ARG A 68 -4.53 -0.71 -22.92
N SER A 69 -4.80 0.18 -23.88
CA SER A 69 -4.11 1.46 -23.95
C SER A 69 -4.17 2.06 -22.55
N LEU A 70 -3.02 2.20 -21.88
CA LEU A 70 -3.00 2.84 -20.58
C LEU A 70 -3.65 4.22 -20.75
N PRO A 71 -4.60 4.61 -19.88
CA PRO A 71 -5.07 5.99 -19.89
C PRO A 71 -3.82 6.88 -19.81
N PRO A 72 -3.73 7.94 -20.63
CA PRO A 72 -2.55 8.78 -20.68
C PRO A 72 -2.17 9.20 -19.26
N LEU A 73 -0.92 8.95 -18.86
CA LEU A 73 -0.40 9.25 -17.53
C LEU A 73 -0.48 10.76 -17.31
N SER A 74 -1.62 11.23 -16.78
CA SER A 74 -1.80 12.63 -16.42
C SER A 74 -0.89 12.97 -15.25
N PHE A 75 -0.34 14.18 -15.26
CA PHE A 75 0.52 14.71 -14.20
C PHE A 75 -0.13 14.60 -12.81
N SER A 76 -1.47 14.69 -12.74
CA SER A 76 -2.24 14.49 -11.51
C SER A 76 -2.11 13.07 -10.95
N ILE A 77 -2.14 12.04 -11.81
CA ILE A 77 -2.01 10.64 -11.40
C ILE A 77 -0.59 10.38 -10.93
N LEU A 78 0.40 10.88 -11.67
CA LEU A 78 1.81 10.75 -11.31
C LEU A 78 2.12 11.43 -9.97
N SER A 79 1.58 12.63 -9.75
CA SER A 79 1.70 13.34 -8.46
C SER A 79 1.07 12.54 -7.32
N LYS A 80 -0.13 11.98 -7.51
CA LYS A 80 -0.78 11.13 -6.50
C LYS A 80 0.05 9.88 -6.18
N MET A 81 0.60 9.20 -7.19
CA MET A 81 1.48 8.04 -6.99
C MET A 81 2.77 8.42 -6.26
N GLY A 82 3.37 9.57 -6.62
CA GLY A 82 4.55 10.11 -5.94
C GLY A 82 4.29 10.45 -4.48
N LEU A 83 3.17 11.13 -4.17
CA LEU A 83 2.76 11.43 -2.80
C LEU A 83 2.52 10.15 -1.98
N LEU A 84 1.88 9.14 -2.59
CA LEU A 84 1.67 7.84 -1.92
C LEU A 84 3.01 7.13 -1.63
N GLY A 85 3.95 7.19 -2.57
CA GLY A 85 5.30 6.65 -2.39
C GLY A 85 6.09 7.36 -1.30
N LEU A 86 6.00 8.70 -1.22
CA LEU A 86 6.61 9.50 -0.16
C LEU A 86 6.00 9.19 1.22
N LEU A 87 4.68 9.08 1.31
CA LEU A 87 4.02 8.70 2.57
C LEU A 87 4.42 7.29 3.01
N GLY A 88 4.52 6.34 2.07
CA GLY A 88 4.97 4.98 2.33
C GLY A 88 6.41 4.90 2.83
N SER A 89 7.34 5.66 2.23
CA SER A 89 8.73 5.69 2.67
C SER A 89 8.89 6.33 4.06
N MET A 90 8.14 7.41 4.34
CA MET A 90 8.11 8.03 5.68
C MET A 90 7.58 7.07 6.74
N TYR A 91 6.54 6.29 6.43
CA TYR A 91 6.02 5.24 7.31
C TYR A 91 7.09 4.19 7.64
N VAL A 92 7.81 3.69 6.64
CA VAL A 92 8.86 2.68 6.83
C VAL A 92 10.01 3.24 7.68
N ILE A 93 10.48 4.45 7.40
CA ILE A 93 11.57 5.10 8.16
C ILE A 93 11.15 5.32 9.62
N THR A 94 9.93 5.83 9.84
CA THR A 94 9.38 6.04 11.18
C THR A 94 9.19 4.70 11.90
N GLY A 95 8.84 3.63 11.19
CA GLY A 95 8.78 2.26 11.72
C GLY A 95 10.14 1.74 12.19
N TYR A 96 11.21 1.94 11.42
CA TYR A 96 12.57 1.54 11.83
C TYR A 96 13.06 2.31 13.06
N ILE A 97 12.79 3.63 13.12
CA ILE A 97 13.09 4.45 14.31
C ILE A 97 12.22 3.98 15.48
N GLY A 98 10.94 3.73 15.23
CA GLY A 98 9.96 3.23 16.20
C GLY A 98 10.41 1.91 16.82
N VAL A 99 10.88 0.94 16.04
CA VAL A 99 11.38 -0.36 16.55
C VAL A 99 12.66 -0.20 17.38
N LYS A 100 13.51 0.78 17.07
CA LYS A 100 14.72 1.07 17.86
C LYS A 100 14.40 1.64 19.25
N TYR A 101 13.28 2.34 19.40
CA TYR A 101 12.85 2.99 20.64
C TYR A 101 11.63 2.33 21.32
N SER A 102 10.95 1.38 20.67
CA SER A 102 9.74 0.74 21.19
C SER A 102 10.04 -0.62 21.81
N ASN A 103 9.38 -0.87 22.94
CA ASN A 103 9.32 -2.21 23.52
C ASN A 103 8.53 -3.14 22.58
N PRO A 104 8.92 -4.42 22.38
CA PRO A 104 8.20 -5.38 21.52
C PRO A 104 6.69 -5.50 21.83
N THR A 105 6.28 -5.21 23.06
CA THR A 105 4.88 -5.12 23.48
C THR A 105 4.11 -3.98 22.80
N LEU A 106 4.72 -2.81 22.63
CA LEU A 106 4.11 -1.65 21.98
C LEU A 106 3.94 -1.88 20.47
N ALA A 107 4.94 -2.46 19.81
CA ALA A 107 4.86 -2.82 18.40
C ALA A 107 3.74 -3.84 18.13
N SER A 108 3.57 -4.82 19.03
CA SER A 108 2.50 -5.81 18.95
C SER A 108 1.12 -5.19 19.17
N ALA A 109 0.98 -4.27 20.13
CA ALA A 109 -0.26 -3.55 20.40
C ALA A 109 -0.69 -2.68 19.19
N ILE A 110 0.24 -1.94 18.59
CA ILE A 110 -0.03 -1.12 17.39
C ILE A 110 -0.47 -2.01 16.21
N SER A 111 0.17 -3.17 16.02
CA SER A 111 -0.19 -4.09 14.93
C SER A 111 -1.62 -4.62 15.07
N ASN A 112 -2.06 -4.93 16.29
CA ASN A 112 -3.43 -5.38 16.56
C ASN A 112 -4.48 -4.27 16.41
N ILE A 113 -4.10 -3.02 16.68
CA ILE A 113 -5.00 -1.86 16.57
C ILE A 113 -5.05 -1.32 15.13
N THR A 114 -4.06 -1.64 14.30
CA THR A 114 -3.98 -1.21 12.89
C THR A 114 -5.27 -1.49 12.10
N PRO A 115 -5.83 -2.71 12.07
CA PRO A 115 -7.09 -2.96 11.34
C PRO A 115 -8.28 -2.15 11.89
N ALA A 116 -8.34 -1.93 13.21
CA ALA A 116 -9.38 -1.12 13.84
C ALA A 116 -9.24 0.38 13.47
N LEU A 117 -8.02 0.91 13.47
CA LEU A 117 -7.73 2.27 13.01
C LEU A 117 -8.05 2.44 11.52
N THR A 118 -7.68 1.49 10.67
CA THR A 118 -8.01 1.53 9.24
C THR A 118 -9.52 1.61 9.03
N PHE A 119 -10.32 0.87 9.81
CA PHE A 119 -11.78 0.93 9.75
C PHE A 119 -12.33 2.30 10.17
N ILE A 120 -11.83 2.86 11.27
CA ILE A 120 -12.22 4.19 11.76
C ILE A 120 -11.85 5.27 10.73
N LEU A 121 -10.62 5.25 10.20
CA LEU A 121 -10.20 6.18 9.15
C LEU A 121 -11.05 6.02 7.89
N ALA A 122 -11.39 4.80 7.49
CA ALA A 122 -12.26 4.56 6.33
C ALA A 122 -13.66 5.15 6.52
N ILE A 123 -14.21 5.09 7.73
CA ILE A 123 -15.49 5.73 8.08
C ILE A 123 -15.36 7.25 8.00
N ILE A 124 -14.34 7.84 8.64
CA ILE A 124 -14.11 9.29 8.65
C ILE A 124 -13.91 9.82 7.23
N PHE A 125 -13.09 9.14 6.40
CA PHE A 125 -12.89 9.54 5.01
C PHE A 125 -14.14 9.39 4.17
N ARG A 126 -15.00 8.41 4.43
CA ARG A 126 -16.30 8.31 3.76
C ARG A 126 -17.18 9.52 4.04
N PHE A 127 -17.22 9.97 5.29
CA PHE A 127 -17.94 11.18 5.67
C PHE A 127 -17.30 12.44 5.08
N PHE A 128 -15.98 12.55 5.10
CA PHE A 128 -15.24 13.69 4.56
C PHE A 128 -15.39 13.81 3.03
N PHE A 129 -15.33 12.69 2.30
CA PHE A 129 -15.51 12.66 0.84
C PHE A 129 -16.95 13.00 0.44
N LEU A 130 -17.95 12.52 1.20
CA LEU A 130 -19.35 12.88 1.00
C LEU A 130 -19.59 14.38 1.26
N PHE A 131 -18.97 14.94 2.31
CA PHE A 131 -19.03 16.37 2.63
C PHE A 131 -18.34 17.24 1.57
N SER A 132 -17.20 16.81 1.04
CA SER A 132 -16.50 17.51 -0.05
C SER A 132 -17.32 17.52 -1.34
N LEU A 133 -17.98 16.42 -1.69
CA LEU A 133 -18.86 16.33 -2.86
C LEU A 133 -20.13 17.18 -2.69
N ILE A 134 -20.71 17.21 -1.48
CA ILE A 134 -21.83 18.09 -1.13
C ILE A 134 -21.43 19.57 -1.23
N MET A 135 -20.24 19.93 -0.76
CA MET A 135 -19.72 21.30 -0.88
C MET A 135 -19.46 21.69 -2.34
N GLU A 136 -18.92 20.80 -3.18
CA GLU A 136 -18.81 21.05 -4.63
C GLU A 136 -20.18 21.24 -5.29
N PHE A 137 -21.16 20.38 -4.98
CA PHE A 137 -22.53 20.50 -5.49
C PHE A 137 -23.21 21.80 -5.04
N PHE A 138 -23.02 22.18 -3.78
CA PHE A 138 -23.57 23.40 -3.21
C PHE A 138 -22.88 24.65 -3.80
N CYS A 139 -21.58 24.57 -4.07
CA CYS A 139 -20.83 25.64 -4.74
C CYS A 139 -21.24 25.80 -6.20
N GLN A 140 -21.50 24.69 -6.93
CA GLN A 140 -22.10 24.74 -8.27
C GLN A 140 -23.52 25.31 -8.25
N LEU A 141 -24.35 24.90 -7.29
CA LEU A 141 -25.72 25.41 -7.14
C LEU A 141 -25.76 26.92 -6.85
N ILE A 142 -24.84 27.43 -6.02
CA ILE A 142 -24.69 28.86 -5.74
C ILE A 142 -24.26 29.62 -7.00
N MET A 143 -23.32 29.08 -7.77
CA MET A 143 -22.86 29.71 -9.02
C MET A 143 -23.95 29.74 -10.10
N GLU A 144 -24.84 28.74 -10.13
CA GLU A 144 -25.96 28.66 -11.09
C GLU A 144 -27.15 29.56 -10.71
N PHE A 145 -27.31 29.90 -9.42
CA PHE A 145 -28.30 30.89 -8.95
C PHE A 145 -27.78 32.35 -9.01
N CYS A 146 -26.47 32.55 -9.18
CA CYS A 146 -25.84 33.87 -9.25
C CYS A 146 -25.63 34.38 -10.69
N SER A 147 -25.95 33.56 -11.70
CA SER A 147 -26.02 33.95 -13.13
C SER A 147 -27.46 34.10 -13.58
#